data_AF-A0A1W9NA58-F1
#
_entry.id   AF-A0A1W9NA58-F1
#
_cell.length_a   1.000
_cell.length_b   1.000
_cell.length_c   1.000
_cell.angle_alpha   90.00
_cell.angle_beta   90.00
_cell.angle_gamma   90.00
#
_symmetry.space_group_name_H-M   'P 1'
#
loop_
_entity.id
_entity.type
_entity.pdbx_description
1 polymer ?
#
loop_
_entity_poly.entity_id
_entity_poly.type
_entity_poly.pdbx_seq_one_letter_code
_entity_poly.pdbx_strand_id
1 'polypeptide(L)'
;MSDFHEKIIDLIDSHKKISVRQKQYETAGNAFPPIEVLNELRYALRAIIKLLEQASYSHLSSDEDMDKFNASCQEASHAFRNAHHDLVDGSLIDFSMLMDNISAEYRLATVNILGQKRLEILEFINKVEESIAASRGDRTNIEPIYDEDIYGKWFDKILEYYKFVDQTALPEIIKEHEHLKQKELGENRKSRTNLIIGGIVGFLSGIAGTLLIGIFL
;
A
#
# COMPACT_ATOMS: atom_id res chain seq x y z
N MET A 1 -1.10 35.68 -25.30
CA MET A 1 -1.53 34.42 -25.98
C MET A 1 -0.70 33.21 -25.59
N SER A 2 0.63 33.27 -25.37
CA SER A 2 1.41 32.07 -25.00
C SER A 2 1.08 31.54 -23.58
N ASP A 3 0.94 32.43 -22.59
CA ASP A 3 0.66 32.04 -21.18
C ASP A 3 -0.71 31.35 -20.99
N PHE A 4 -1.74 31.81 -21.71
CA PHE A 4 -3.07 31.17 -21.70
C PHE A 4 -3.01 29.71 -22.20
N HIS A 5 -2.31 29.50 -23.32
CA HIS A 5 -2.23 28.18 -23.94
C HIS A 5 -1.40 27.21 -23.10
N GLU A 6 -0.31 27.70 -22.51
CA GLU A 6 0.57 26.94 -21.62
C GLU A 6 -0.20 26.41 -20.39
N LYS A 7 -0.95 27.27 -19.70
CA LYS A 7 -1.77 26.85 -18.54
C LYS A 7 -2.82 25.79 -18.89
N ILE A 8 -3.43 25.88 -20.08
CA ILE A 8 -4.39 24.86 -20.52
C ILE A 8 -3.69 23.54 -20.84
N ILE A 9 -2.51 23.58 -21.48
CA ILE A 9 -1.70 22.38 -21.72
C ILE A 9 -1.33 21.71 -20.38
N ASP A 10 -0.89 22.48 -19.39
CA ASP A 10 -0.50 21.96 -18.08
C ASP A 10 -1.66 21.23 -17.38
N LEU A 11 -2.88 21.78 -17.48
CA LEU A 11 -4.08 21.13 -16.94
C LEU A 11 -4.41 19.83 -17.67
N ILE A 12 -4.30 19.81 -19.00
CA ILE A 12 -4.51 18.61 -19.81
C ILE A 12 -3.50 17.53 -19.43
N ASP A 13 -2.24 17.89 -19.28
CA ASP A 13 -1.18 16.95 -18.94
C ASP A 13 -1.30 16.45 -17.49
N SER A 14 -1.71 17.31 -16.56
CA SER A 14 -2.04 16.91 -15.18
C SER A 14 -3.19 15.90 -15.16
N HIS A 15 -4.27 16.15 -15.92
CA HIS A 15 -5.39 15.23 -16.07
C HIS A 15 -4.94 13.87 -16.65
N LYS A 16 -4.14 13.88 -17.73
CA LYS A 16 -3.61 12.63 -18.31
C LYS A 16 -2.77 11.86 -17.31
N LYS A 17 -1.89 12.54 -16.57
CA LYS A 17 -1.04 11.91 -15.54
C LYS A 17 -1.91 11.20 -14.50
N ILE A 18 -2.89 11.88 -13.90
CA ILE A 18 -3.73 11.26 -12.88
C ILE A 18 -4.58 10.11 -13.45
N SER A 19 -5.12 10.23 -14.67
CA SER A 19 -5.86 9.13 -15.32
C SER A 19 -5.00 7.89 -15.53
N VAL A 20 -3.73 8.06 -15.94
CA VAL A 20 -2.79 6.94 -16.09
C VAL A 20 -2.51 6.30 -14.74
N ARG A 21 -2.26 7.09 -13.69
CA ARG A 21 -1.99 6.57 -12.35
C ARG A 21 -3.18 5.83 -11.75
N GLN A 22 -4.40 6.35 -11.90
CA GLN A 22 -5.61 5.67 -11.46
C GLN A 22 -5.76 4.30 -12.10
N LYS A 23 -5.56 4.21 -13.42
CA LYS A 23 -5.60 2.93 -14.13
C LYS A 23 -4.53 1.96 -13.63
N GLN A 24 -3.33 2.45 -13.33
CA GLN A 24 -2.26 1.63 -12.76
C GLN A 24 -2.62 1.11 -11.37
N TYR A 25 -3.21 1.95 -10.52
CA TYR A 25 -3.73 1.59 -9.20
C TYR A 25 -4.82 0.51 -9.30
N GLU A 26 -5.84 0.74 -10.12
CA GLU A 26 -6.94 -0.20 -10.36
C GLU A 26 -6.42 -1.56 -10.84
N THR A 27 -5.41 -1.56 -11.73
CA THR A 27 -4.81 -2.79 -12.26
C THR A 27 -3.98 -3.52 -11.20
N ALA A 28 -3.34 -2.80 -10.27
CA ALA A 28 -2.48 -3.40 -9.25
C ALA A 28 -3.27 -3.98 -8.08
N GLY A 29 -4.26 -3.24 -7.57
CA GLY A 29 -5.06 -3.66 -6.41
C GLY A 29 -6.38 -4.34 -6.75
N ASN A 30 -6.80 -4.34 -8.02
CA ASN A 30 -8.17 -4.70 -8.43
C ASN A 30 -9.24 -3.94 -7.62
N ALA A 31 -8.93 -2.70 -7.24
CA ALA A 31 -9.72 -1.86 -6.36
C ALA A 31 -10.13 -0.58 -7.08
N PHE A 32 -11.30 -0.05 -6.71
CA PHE A 32 -11.73 1.26 -7.20
C PHE A 32 -10.92 2.36 -6.48
N PRO A 33 -10.59 3.49 -7.15
CA PRO A 33 -9.86 4.58 -6.50
C PRO A 33 -10.53 5.07 -5.22
N PRO A 34 -9.77 5.55 -4.23
CA PRO A 34 -10.33 6.13 -3.00
C PRO A 34 -11.35 7.24 -3.31
N ILE A 35 -12.38 7.36 -2.48
CA ILE A 35 -13.47 8.33 -2.71
C ILE A 35 -12.97 9.78 -2.67
N GLU A 36 -11.91 10.03 -1.90
CA GLU A 36 -11.18 11.29 -1.80
C GLU A 36 -10.63 11.69 -3.18
N VAL A 37 -9.97 10.78 -3.90
CA VAL A 37 -9.47 11.00 -5.26
C VAL A 37 -10.60 11.42 -6.20
N LEU A 38 -11.76 10.76 -6.11
CA LEU A 38 -12.92 11.07 -6.95
C LEU A 38 -13.52 12.44 -6.62
N ASN A 39 -13.53 12.82 -5.34
CA ASN A 39 -14.00 14.13 -4.92
C ASN A 39 -13.10 15.24 -5.47
N GLU A 40 -11.79 15.07 -5.42
CA GLU A 40 -10.82 16.02 -5.98
C GLU A 40 -10.92 16.10 -7.50
N LEU A 41 -11.05 14.97 -8.21
CA LEU A 41 -11.33 14.99 -9.65
C LEU A 41 -12.63 15.71 -9.99
N ARG A 42 -13.68 15.54 -9.17
CA ARG A 42 -14.93 16.28 -9.34
C ARG A 42 -14.73 17.78 -9.17
N TYR A 43 -13.88 18.22 -8.24
CA TYR A 43 -13.54 19.64 -8.08
C TYR A 43 -12.74 20.16 -9.28
N ALA A 44 -11.76 19.40 -9.77
CA ALA A 44 -11.00 19.74 -10.97
C ALA A 44 -11.92 19.90 -12.19
N LEU A 45 -12.83 18.94 -12.41
CA LEU A 45 -13.80 19.00 -13.51
C LEU A 45 -14.75 20.19 -13.39
N ARG A 46 -15.20 20.53 -12.18
CA ARG A 46 -16.02 21.74 -11.97
C ARG A 46 -15.26 23.00 -12.36
N ALA A 47 -13.99 23.12 -11.97
CA ALA A 47 -13.14 24.24 -12.35
C ALA A 47 -12.90 24.29 -13.87
N ILE A 48 -12.71 23.14 -14.53
CA ILE A 48 -12.61 23.05 -16.00
C ILE A 48 -13.91 23.47 -16.69
N ILE A 49 -15.07 23.07 -16.17
CA ILE A 49 -16.36 23.52 -16.73
C ILE A 49 -16.48 25.04 -16.66
N LYS A 50 -16.14 25.66 -15.51
CA LYS A 50 -16.10 27.12 -15.38
C LYS A 50 -15.15 27.74 -16.41
N LEU A 51 -13.96 27.16 -16.62
CA LEU A 51 -13.00 27.61 -17.65
C LEU A 51 -13.62 27.55 -19.05
N LEU A 52 -14.33 26.47 -19.39
CA LEU A 52 -14.95 26.31 -20.70
C LEU A 52 -16.13 27.25 -20.93
N GLU A 53 -16.95 27.51 -19.90
CA GLU A 53 -18.02 28.51 -19.94
C GLU A 53 -17.45 29.92 -20.21
N GLN A 54 -16.29 30.22 -19.62
CA GLN A 54 -15.55 31.46 -19.82
C GLN A 54 -14.79 31.50 -21.16
N ALA A 55 -14.42 30.35 -21.72
CA ALA A 55 -13.67 30.23 -22.98
C ALA A 55 -14.53 30.50 -24.23
N SER A 56 -15.85 30.62 -24.09
CA SER A 56 -16.74 31.04 -25.20
C SER A 56 -16.53 32.50 -25.65
N TYR A 57 -15.80 33.28 -24.86
CA TYR A 57 -15.68 34.71 -25.06
C TYR A 57 -14.43 35.11 -25.83
N SER A 58 -14.64 35.47 -27.10
CA SER A 58 -13.73 36.25 -27.95
C SER A 58 -13.37 37.66 -27.40
N HIS A 59 -13.61 37.90 -26.11
CA HIS A 59 -13.67 39.21 -25.47
C HIS A 59 -13.20 39.19 -24.01
N LEU A 60 -12.35 38.23 -23.61
CA LEU A 60 -11.52 38.32 -22.41
C LEU A 60 -10.56 39.52 -22.55
N SER A 61 -11.11 40.72 -22.38
CA SER A 61 -10.50 42.03 -22.64
C SER A 61 -10.52 42.90 -21.38
N SER A 62 -11.12 42.39 -20.31
CA SER A 62 -11.09 42.97 -18.98
C SER A 62 -10.14 42.18 -18.06
N ASP A 63 -9.43 42.88 -17.18
CA ASP A 63 -8.54 42.26 -16.19
C ASP A 63 -9.31 41.28 -15.28
N GLU A 64 -10.59 41.55 -15.01
CA GLU A 64 -11.46 40.70 -14.19
C GLU A 64 -11.68 39.30 -14.80
N ASP A 65 -11.79 39.20 -16.12
CA ASP A 65 -11.97 37.90 -16.77
C ASP A 65 -10.66 37.09 -16.78
N MET A 66 -9.51 37.78 -16.83
CA MET A 66 -8.20 37.13 -16.66
C MET A 66 -7.96 36.64 -15.24
N ASP A 67 -8.43 37.37 -14.24
CA ASP A 67 -8.38 36.92 -12.86
C ASP A 67 -9.27 35.68 -12.65
N LYS A 68 -10.49 35.65 -13.22
CA LYS A 68 -11.37 34.48 -13.16
C LYS A 68 -10.79 33.25 -13.86
N PHE A 69 -10.18 33.46 -15.02
CA PHE A 69 -9.47 32.40 -15.75
C PHE A 69 -8.32 31.84 -14.91
N ASN A 70 -7.43 32.72 -14.43
CA ASN A 70 -6.28 32.33 -13.63
C ASN A 70 -6.70 31.60 -12.34
N ALA A 71 -7.73 32.09 -11.65
CA ALA A 71 -8.28 31.46 -10.47
C ALA A 71 -8.83 30.05 -10.80
N SER A 72 -9.58 29.90 -11.88
CA SER A 72 -10.13 28.59 -12.27
C SER A 72 -9.04 27.61 -12.72
N CYS A 73 -7.99 28.09 -13.40
CA CYS A 73 -6.81 27.27 -13.70
C CYS A 73 -6.09 26.82 -12.43
N GLN A 74 -5.93 27.72 -11.46
CA GLN A 74 -5.28 27.40 -10.19
C GLN A 74 -6.13 26.41 -9.37
N GLU A 75 -7.46 26.60 -9.31
CA GLU A 75 -8.40 25.65 -8.69
C GLU A 75 -8.28 24.25 -9.32
N ALA A 76 -8.29 24.17 -10.66
CA ALA A 76 -8.17 22.89 -11.37
C ALA A 76 -6.81 22.23 -11.13
N SER A 77 -5.71 22.99 -11.18
CA SER A 77 -4.36 22.49 -10.94
C SER A 77 -4.21 21.95 -9.52
N HIS A 78 -4.69 22.69 -8.51
CA HIS A 78 -4.68 22.24 -7.11
C HIS A 78 -5.52 20.98 -6.89
N ALA A 79 -6.70 20.90 -7.51
CA ALA A 79 -7.55 19.73 -7.38
C ALA A 79 -6.92 18.49 -8.04
N PHE A 80 -6.27 18.62 -9.20
CA PHE A 80 -5.45 17.53 -9.75
C PHE A 80 -4.29 17.17 -8.82
N ARG A 81 -3.65 18.19 -8.24
CA ARG A 81 -2.58 18.05 -7.24
C ARG A 81 -2.98 17.16 -6.08
N ASN A 82 -4.10 17.48 -5.45
CA ASN A 82 -4.69 16.73 -4.36
C ASN A 82 -5.15 15.32 -4.78
N ALA A 83 -5.79 15.17 -5.95
CA ALA A 83 -6.25 13.87 -6.42
C ALA A 83 -5.10 12.85 -6.51
N HIS A 84 -3.92 13.26 -6.98
CA HIS A 84 -2.78 12.35 -7.00
C HIS A 84 -2.20 12.09 -5.61
N HIS A 85 -2.16 13.11 -4.76
CA HIS A 85 -1.73 12.93 -3.38
C HIS A 85 -2.59 11.89 -2.66
N ASP A 86 -3.91 12.01 -2.76
CA ASP A 86 -4.84 11.09 -2.14
C ASP A 86 -4.78 9.69 -2.77
N LEU A 87 -4.40 9.60 -4.05
CA LEU A 87 -4.15 8.32 -4.69
C LEU A 87 -2.90 7.65 -4.12
N VAL A 88 -1.83 8.40 -3.84
CA VAL A 88 -0.61 7.88 -3.19
C VAL A 88 -0.91 7.44 -1.76
N ASP A 89 -1.63 8.27 -0.99
CA ASP A 89 -2.04 7.96 0.37
C ASP A 89 -2.90 6.69 0.43
N GLY A 90 -3.95 6.61 -0.40
CA GLY A 90 -4.78 5.42 -0.51
C GLY A 90 -3.99 4.17 -0.92
N SER A 91 -3.05 4.30 -1.87
CA SER A 91 -2.18 3.19 -2.27
C SER A 91 -1.28 2.71 -1.12
N LEU A 92 -0.77 3.63 -0.30
CA LEU A 92 0.05 3.30 0.84
C LEU A 92 -0.76 2.61 1.94
N ILE A 93 -1.98 3.07 2.20
CA ILE A 93 -2.91 2.47 3.16
C ILE A 93 -3.22 1.03 2.74
N ASP A 94 -3.60 0.80 1.48
CA ASP A 94 -3.92 -0.54 0.98
C ASP A 94 -2.72 -1.48 1.07
N PHE A 95 -1.54 -0.99 0.70
CA PHE A 95 -0.31 -1.77 0.80
C PHE A 95 0.04 -2.10 2.26
N SER A 96 -0.14 -1.16 3.18
CA SER A 96 0.08 -1.37 4.61
C SER A 96 -0.90 -2.41 5.17
N MET A 97 -2.18 -2.33 4.78
CA MET A 97 -3.20 -3.32 5.14
C MET A 97 -2.86 -4.72 4.61
N LEU A 98 -2.37 -4.82 3.37
CA LEU A 98 -1.89 -6.09 2.80
C LEU A 98 -0.76 -6.68 3.67
N MET A 99 0.24 -5.86 4.02
CA MET A 99 1.37 -6.29 4.85
C MET A 99 0.94 -6.73 6.25
N ASP A 100 -0.02 -6.04 6.86
CA ASP A 100 -0.57 -6.39 8.17
C ASP A 100 -1.36 -7.70 8.10
N ASN A 101 -2.22 -7.88 7.10
CA ASN A 101 -2.99 -9.10 6.91
C ASN A 101 -2.08 -10.32 6.71
N ILE A 102 -1.08 -10.22 5.83
CA ILE A 102 -0.10 -11.29 5.59
C ILE A 102 0.70 -11.60 6.86
N SER A 103 1.09 -10.57 7.63
CA SER A 103 1.82 -10.74 8.88
C SER A 103 0.98 -11.36 9.98
N ALA A 104 -0.33 -11.08 10.03
CA ALA A 104 -1.26 -11.64 10.99
C ALA A 104 -1.58 -13.11 10.68
N GLU A 105 -1.83 -13.42 9.40
CA GLU A 105 -2.23 -14.76 8.97
C GLU A 105 -1.04 -15.73 8.90
N TYR A 106 0.11 -15.28 8.39
CA TYR A 106 1.26 -16.13 8.09
C TYR A 106 2.54 -15.77 8.88
N ARG A 107 2.39 -15.24 10.09
CA ARG A 107 3.46 -14.61 10.91
C ARG A 107 4.88 -15.19 10.75
N LEU A 108 5.09 -16.47 11.05
CA LEU A 108 6.42 -17.09 11.00
C LEU A 108 6.94 -17.23 9.56
N ALA A 109 6.08 -17.60 8.63
CA ALA A 109 6.45 -17.73 7.22
C ALA A 109 6.79 -16.37 6.60
N THR A 110 6.02 -15.33 6.93
CA THR A 110 6.28 -13.94 6.53
C THR A 110 7.66 -13.49 7.00
N VAL A 111 8.04 -13.79 8.25
CA VAL A 111 9.38 -13.48 8.77
C VAL A 111 10.46 -14.27 8.02
N ASN A 112 10.25 -15.56 7.77
CA ASN A 112 11.23 -16.40 7.09
C ASN A 112 11.48 -15.98 5.64
N ILE A 113 10.43 -15.63 4.89
CA ILE A 113 10.50 -15.30 3.46
C ILE A 113 10.93 -13.85 3.25
N LEU A 114 10.30 -12.89 3.94
CA LEU A 114 10.62 -11.48 3.72
C LEU A 114 11.92 -11.05 4.41
N GLY A 115 12.27 -11.66 5.55
CA GLY A 115 13.53 -11.39 6.25
C GLY A 115 13.87 -9.90 6.36
N GLN A 116 15.05 -9.52 5.86
CA GLN A 116 15.53 -8.13 5.85
C GLN A 116 14.69 -7.21 4.96
N LYS A 117 14.08 -7.73 3.89
CA LYS A 117 13.22 -6.97 2.97
C LYS A 117 12.03 -6.35 3.69
N ARG A 118 11.52 -7.02 4.73
CA ARG A 118 10.45 -6.48 5.58
C ARG A 118 10.85 -5.16 6.25
N LEU A 119 12.09 -5.04 6.72
CA LEU A 119 12.58 -3.81 7.33
C LEU A 119 12.72 -2.69 6.30
N GLU A 120 13.21 -2.99 5.10
CA GLU A 120 13.25 -2.04 3.98
C GLU A 120 11.86 -1.51 3.62
N ILE A 121 10.87 -2.42 3.58
CA ILE A 121 9.47 -2.08 3.29
C ILE A 121 8.90 -1.16 4.38
N LEU A 122 9.15 -1.47 5.66
CA LEU A 122 8.68 -0.63 6.77
C LEU A 122 9.34 0.75 6.79
N GLU A 123 10.65 0.82 6.55
CA GLU A 123 11.37 2.09 6.42
C GLU A 123 10.84 2.92 5.25
N PHE A 124 10.51 2.25 4.14
CA PHE A 124 9.87 2.87 2.99
C PHE A 124 8.48 3.44 3.35
N ILE A 125 7.60 2.64 3.98
CA ILE A 125 6.25 3.10 4.38
C ILE A 125 6.36 4.36 5.23
N ASN A 126 7.21 4.35 6.26
CA ASN A 126 7.41 5.51 7.14
C ASN A 126 7.86 6.76 6.38
N LYS A 127 8.78 6.63 5.41
CA LYS A 127 9.24 7.77 4.59
C LYS A 127 8.12 8.36 3.74
N VAL A 128 7.24 7.52 3.19
CA VAL A 128 6.09 8.00 2.41
C VAL A 128 5.08 8.68 3.33
N GLU A 129 4.78 8.11 4.51
CA GLU A 129 3.90 8.73 5.51
C GLU A 129 4.41 10.09 5.96
N GLU A 130 5.72 10.21 6.24
CA GLU A 130 6.37 11.48 6.59
C GLU A 130 6.22 12.51 5.46
N SER A 131 6.39 12.09 4.20
CA SER A 131 6.24 12.96 3.03
C SER A 131 4.79 13.44 2.86
N ILE A 132 3.82 12.54 3.01
CA ILE A 132 2.38 12.84 3.00
C ILE A 132 2.03 13.84 4.11
N ALA A 133 2.49 13.57 5.34
CA ALA A 133 2.23 14.44 6.48
C ALA A 133 2.86 15.84 6.30
N ALA A 134 4.09 15.91 5.80
CA ALA A 134 4.77 17.17 5.51
C ALA A 134 4.01 18.00 4.46
N SER A 135 3.50 17.35 3.41
CA SER A 135 2.72 18.04 2.36
C SER A 135 1.42 18.66 2.88
N ARG A 136 0.85 18.12 3.97
CA ARG A 136 -0.36 18.66 4.62
C ARG A 136 -0.06 19.81 5.59
N GLY A 137 1.16 19.90 6.12
CA GLY A 137 1.53 20.80 7.22
C GLY A 137 2.20 22.11 6.81
N ASP A 138 3.05 22.12 5.78
CA ASP A 138 3.88 23.29 5.43
C ASP A 138 3.53 23.86 4.05
N ARG A 139 2.65 24.88 4.04
CA ARG A 139 2.17 25.61 2.84
C ARG A 139 3.27 26.16 1.94
N THR A 140 4.47 26.40 2.46
CA THR A 140 5.58 27.02 1.72
C THR A 140 6.45 26.03 0.95
N ASN A 141 6.40 24.73 1.29
CA ASN A 141 7.20 23.67 0.64
C ASN A 141 6.34 22.60 -0.07
N ILE A 142 5.03 22.85 -0.20
CA ILE A 142 4.06 21.90 -0.76
C ILE A 142 4.38 21.52 -2.21
N GLU A 143 4.69 22.49 -3.07
CA GLU A 143 4.86 22.24 -4.51
C GLU A 143 6.07 21.35 -4.85
N PRO A 144 7.28 21.57 -4.31
CA PRO A 144 8.41 20.67 -4.53
C PRO A 144 8.17 19.26 -3.99
N ILE A 145 7.56 19.13 -2.81
CA ILE A 145 7.24 17.82 -2.20
C ILE A 145 6.23 17.06 -3.08
N TYR A 146 5.23 17.76 -3.62
CA TYR A 146 4.34 17.18 -4.59
C TYR A 146 5.13 16.72 -5.82
N ASP A 147 5.75 17.66 -6.55
CA ASP A 147 6.24 17.41 -7.90
C ASP A 147 7.45 16.45 -7.94
N GLU A 148 8.35 16.49 -6.94
CA GLU A 148 9.58 15.68 -6.94
C GLU A 148 9.44 14.30 -6.28
N ASP A 149 8.59 14.19 -5.26
CA ASP A 149 8.57 13.02 -4.39
C ASP A 149 7.26 12.24 -4.52
N ILE A 150 6.12 12.90 -4.32
CA ILE A 150 4.80 12.25 -4.35
C ILE A 150 4.37 11.90 -5.79
N TYR A 151 4.53 12.84 -6.73
CA TYR A 151 4.15 12.67 -8.14
C TYR A 151 5.03 11.67 -8.91
N GLY A 152 6.34 11.77 -8.71
CA GLY A 152 7.32 11.08 -9.54
C GLY A 152 7.81 9.75 -8.98
N LYS A 153 8.02 9.64 -7.66
CA LYS A 153 8.80 8.54 -7.07
C LYS A 153 7.98 7.62 -6.20
N TRP A 154 7.14 8.16 -5.31
CA TRP A 154 6.49 7.36 -4.29
C TRP A 154 5.45 6.42 -4.86
N PHE A 155 4.58 6.91 -5.77
CA PHE A 155 3.55 6.06 -6.38
C PHE A 155 4.14 4.81 -7.06
N ASP A 156 5.15 4.99 -7.92
CA ASP A 156 5.78 3.88 -8.64
C ASP A 156 6.43 2.87 -7.69
N LYS A 157 7.09 3.36 -6.65
CA LYS A 157 7.75 2.51 -5.65
C LYS A 157 6.76 1.76 -4.77
N ILE A 158 5.61 2.36 -4.42
CA ILE A 158 4.51 1.65 -3.74
C ILE A 158 4.05 0.50 -4.62
N LEU A 159 3.77 0.76 -5.91
CA LEU A 159 3.30 -0.28 -6.83
C LEU A 159 4.34 -1.39 -7.05
N GLU A 160 5.63 -1.06 -7.08
CA GLU A 160 6.71 -2.03 -7.16
C GLU A 160 6.70 -2.98 -5.94
N TYR A 161 6.66 -2.42 -4.73
CA TYR A 161 6.59 -3.21 -3.51
C TYR A 161 5.30 -4.00 -3.40
N TYR A 162 4.16 -3.42 -3.80
CA TYR A 162 2.89 -4.11 -3.84
C TYR A 162 2.97 -5.36 -4.73
N LYS A 163 3.45 -5.22 -5.98
CA LYS A 163 3.61 -6.36 -6.90
C LYS A 163 4.58 -7.39 -6.37
N PHE A 164 5.70 -6.96 -5.78
CA PHE A 164 6.65 -7.88 -5.17
C PHE A 164 5.98 -8.70 -4.05
N VAL A 165 5.28 -8.04 -3.12
CA VAL A 165 4.64 -8.71 -1.99
C VAL A 165 3.51 -9.61 -2.47
N ASP A 166 2.57 -9.09 -3.26
CA ASP A 166 1.36 -9.80 -3.68
C ASP A 166 1.66 -10.95 -4.67
N GLN A 167 2.51 -10.71 -5.66
CA GLN A 167 2.70 -11.65 -6.78
C GLN A 167 3.90 -12.57 -6.60
N THR A 168 4.91 -12.17 -5.82
CA THR A 168 6.15 -12.95 -5.65
C THR A 168 6.26 -13.53 -4.25
N ALA A 169 6.19 -12.70 -3.21
CA ALA A 169 6.45 -13.16 -1.84
C ALA A 169 5.27 -13.93 -1.25
N LEU A 170 4.03 -13.49 -1.47
CA LEU A 170 2.84 -14.11 -0.88
C LEU A 170 2.69 -15.61 -1.25
N PRO A 171 2.86 -16.05 -2.51
CA PRO A 171 2.88 -17.48 -2.84
C PRO A 171 3.93 -18.28 -2.08
N GLU A 172 5.13 -17.71 -1.89
CA GLU A 172 6.21 -18.36 -1.13
C GLU A 172 5.90 -18.40 0.37
N ILE A 173 5.30 -17.34 0.91
CA ILE A 173 4.85 -17.26 2.31
C ILE A 173 3.80 -18.33 2.59
N ILE A 174 2.79 -18.47 1.71
CA ILE A 174 1.74 -19.49 1.86
C ILE A 174 2.38 -20.88 1.85
N LYS A 175 3.28 -21.15 0.90
CA LYS A 175 3.97 -22.44 0.80
C LYS A 175 4.81 -22.75 2.04
N GLU A 176 5.56 -21.78 2.55
CA GLU A 176 6.37 -21.94 3.76
C GLU A 176 5.48 -22.12 4.99
N HIS A 177 4.35 -21.41 5.08
CA HIS A 177 3.38 -21.60 6.15
C HIS A 177 2.83 -23.03 6.18
N GLU A 178 2.44 -23.57 5.02
CA GLU A 178 1.98 -24.95 4.91
C GLU A 178 3.08 -25.96 5.32
N HIS A 179 4.32 -25.71 4.89
CA HIS A 179 5.46 -26.54 5.26
C HIS A 179 5.72 -26.52 6.77
N LEU A 180 5.69 -25.34 7.42
CA LEU A 180 5.82 -25.20 8.88
C LEU A 180 4.70 -25.94 9.62
N LYS A 181 3.46 -25.82 9.15
CA LYS A 181 2.30 -26.53 9.72
C LYS A 181 2.44 -28.05 9.61
N GLN A 182 2.92 -28.57 8.49
CA GLN A 182 3.19 -30.01 8.33
C GLN A 182 4.31 -30.49 9.25
N LYS A 183 5.38 -29.70 9.40
CA LYS A 183 6.49 -30.00 10.31
C LYS A 183 6.02 -30.05 11.76
N GLU A 184 5.23 -29.07 12.19
CA GLU A 184 4.65 -29.02 13.55
C GLU A 184 3.75 -30.24 13.82
N LEU A 185 2.91 -30.63 12.86
CA LEU A 185 2.09 -31.85 12.96
C LEU A 185 2.96 -33.12 13.07
N GLY A 186 4.07 -33.19 12.33
CA GLY A 186 5.03 -34.29 12.38
C GLY A 186 5.74 -34.39 13.74
N GLU A 187 6.20 -33.26 14.28
CA GLU A 187 6.85 -33.17 15.59
C GLU A 187 5.87 -33.52 16.73
N ASN A 188 4.63 -33.04 16.65
CA ASN A 188 3.57 -33.37 17.61
C ASN A 188 3.24 -34.88 17.59
N ARG A 189 3.21 -35.50 16.41
CA ARG A 189 3.05 -36.96 16.29
C ARG A 189 4.22 -37.70 16.94
N LYS A 190 5.46 -37.33 16.63
CA LYS A 190 6.66 -37.94 17.23
C LYS A 190 6.68 -37.80 18.75
N SER A 191 6.35 -36.61 19.27
CA SER A 191 6.25 -36.33 20.70
C SER A 191 5.22 -37.24 21.38
N ARG A 192 4.01 -37.36 20.81
CA ARG A 192 2.98 -38.29 21.31
C ARG A 192 3.44 -39.74 21.30
N THR A 193 4.09 -40.20 20.22
CA THR A 193 4.62 -41.57 20.14
C THR A 193 5.69 -41.81 21.20
N ASN A 194 6.61 -40.87 21.41
CA ASN A 194 7.64 -40.98 22.44
C ASN A 194 7.05 -41.03 23.86
N LEU A 195 6.00 -40.25 24.12
CA LEU A 195 5.28 -40.29 25.39
C LEU A 195 4.64 -41.66 25.65
N ILE A 196 3.99 -42.24 24.62
CA ILE A 196 3.38 -43.58 24.71
C ILE A 196 4.45 -44.64 24.98
N ILE A 197 5.55 -44.63 24.22
CA ILE A 197 6.66 -45.58 24.42
C ILE A 197 7.26 -45.44 25.81
N GLY A 198 7.52 -44.20 26.27
CA GLY A 198 8.03 -43.93 27.61
C GLY A 198 7.09 -44.46 28.71
N GLY A 199 5.77 -44.27 28.54
CA GLY A 199 4.76 -44.81 29.45
C GLY A 199 4.74 -46.34 29.49
N ILE A 200 4.85 -47.01 28.34
CA ILE A 200 4.90 -48.48 28.27
C ILE A 200 6.18 -49.01 28.95
N VAL A 201 7.33 -48.40 28.68
CA VAL A 201 8.62 -48.79 29.30
C VAL A 201 8.57 -48.58 30.82
N GLY A 202 8.00 -47.47 31.29
CA GLY A 202 7.80 -47.20 32.72
C GLY A 202 6.88 -48.21 33.39
N PHE A 203 5.79 -48.61 32.73
CA PHE A 203 4.86 -49.61 33.24
C PHE A 203 5.52 -51.00 33.34
N LEU A 204 6.22 -51.44 32.30
CA LEU A 204 6.91 -52.74 32.28
C LEU A 204 8.03 -52.83 33.32
N SER A 205 8.78 -51.75 33.52
CA SER A 205 9.82 -51.70 34.57
C SER A 205 9.23 -51.71 35.98
N GLY A 206 8.07 -51.06 36.19
CA GLY A 206 7.31 -51.16 37.45
C GLY A 206 6.83 -52.58 37.76
N ILE A 207 6.32 -53.30 36.75
CA ILE A 207 5.93 -54.72 36.88
C ILE A 207 7.14 -55.61 37.19
N ALA A 208 8.26 -55.43 36.48
CA ALA A 208 9.48 -56.20 36.73
C ALA A 208 10.04 -55.97 38.14
N GLY A 209 10.03 -54.72 38.61
CA GLY A 209 10.45 -54.37 39.97
C GLY A 209 9.56 -54.99 41.06
N THR A 210 8.25 -54.99 40.87
CA THR A 210 7.31 -55.62 41.81
C THR A 210 7.40 -57.15 41.81
N LEU A 211 7.60 -57.77 40.65
CA LEU A 211 7.86 -59.22 40.55
C LEU A 211 9.16 -59.62 41.22
N LEU A 212 10.24 -58.84 41.07
CA LEU A 212 11.51 -59.09 41.74
C LEU A 212 11.36 -59.00 43.26
N ILE A 213 10.68 -57.99 43.79
CA ILE A 213 10.43 -57.87 45.24
C ILE A 213 9.59 -59.04 45.77
N GLY A 214 8.60 -59.50 45.02
CA GLY A 214 7.75 -60.64 45.39
C GLY A 214 8.43 -62.01 45.34
N ILE A 215 9.59 -62.16 44.70
CA ILE A 215 10.39 -63.39 44.69
C ILE A 215 11.35 -63.45 45.89
N PHE A 216 11.69 -62.30 46.49
CA PHE A 216 12.61 -62.19 47.62
C PHE A 216 11.92 -62.04 48.99
N LEU A 217 10.58 -62.09 49.03
CA LEU A 217 9.73 -62.13 50.24
C LEU A 217 9.12 -63.53 50.40
#